data_AF-A0AA35RDX6-F1
#
_entry.id   AF-A0AA35RDX6-F1
#
_cell.length_a   1.000
_cell.length_b   1.000
_cell.length_c   1.000
_cell.angle_alpha   90.00
_cell.angle_beta   90.00
_cell.angle_gamma   90.00
#
_symmetry.space_group_name_H-M   'P 1'
#
loop_
_entity.id
_entity.type
_entity.pdbx_description
1 polymer ?
#
loop_
_entity_poly.entity_id
_entity_poly.type
_entity_poly.pdbx_seq_one_letter_code
_entity_poly.pdbx_strand_id
1 'polypeptide(L)' 'MNGHIDIVRLLVEANADLNLPHKDGFTPLYVACQGGHKLIVDILLKNGANVNL' A
#
# COMPACT_ATOMS: atom_id res chain seq x y z
N MET A 1 -1.71 9.76 14.47
CA MET A 1 -2.58 8.62 14.09
C MET A 1 -1.74 7.64 13.29
N ASN A 2 -1.20 6.60 13.94
CA ASN A 2 -0.34 5.59 13.30
C ASN A 2 -1.10 4.26 13.03
N GLY A 3 -2.42 4.24 13.24
CA GLY A 3 -3.21 3.02 13.41
C GLY A 3 -3.29 2.09 12.19
N HIS A 4 -2.92 2.56 10.99
CA HIS A 4 -2.96 1.74 9.79
C HIS A 4 -1.61 1.14 9.40
N ILE A 5 -0.50 1.59 10.02
CA ILE A 5 0.84 1.08 9.67
C ILE A 5 0.98 -0.39 10.06
N ASP A 6 0.58 -0.76 11.27
CA ASP A 6 0.68 -2.14 11.75
C ASP A 6 -0.22 -3.07 10.95
N ILE A 7 -1.40 -2.59 10.54
CA ILE A 7 -2.31 -3.33 9.66
C ILE A 7 -1.67 -3.57 8.28
N VAL A 8 -1.06 -2.54 7.68
CA VAL A 8 -0.36 -2.70 6.39
C VAL A 8 0.80 -3.69 6.51
N ARG A 9 1.56 -3.66 7.61
CA ARG A 9 2.63 -4.63 7.85
C ARG A 9 2.11 -6.06 7.93
N LEU A 10 1.03 -6.29 8.69
CA LEU A 10 0.39 -7.60 8.78
C LEU A 10 -0.06 -8.12 7.40
N LEU A 11 -0.62 -7.25 6.56
CA LEU A 11 -1.03 -7.63 5.20
C LEU A 11 0.18 -8.00 4.31
N VAL A 12 1.27 -7.24 4.40
CA VAL A 12 2.52 -7.54 3.69
C VAL A 12 3.11 -8.88 4.18
N GLU A 13 3.16 -9.10 5.49
CA GLU A 13 3.65 -10.36 6.08
C GLU A 13 2.78 -11.58 5.69
N ALA A 14 1.50 -11.35 5.42
CA ALA A 14 0.58 -12.35 4.90
C ALA A 14 0.69 -12.57 3.38
N ASN A 15 1.69 -11.99 2.71
CA ASN A 15 1.89 -12.05 1.25
C ASN A 15 0.68 -11.52 0.44
N ALA A 16 0.01 -10.46 0.92
CA ALA A 16 -1.04 -9.81 0.15
C ALA A 16 -0.49 -9.25 -1.18
N ASP A 17 -1.29 -9.33 -2.24
CA ASP A 17 -0.95 -8.71 -3.52
C ASP A 17 -1.06 -7.18 -3.42
N LEU A 18 0.10 -6.51 -3.39
CA LEU A 18 0.21 -5.05 -3.26
C LEU A 18 -0.18 -4.28 -4.52
N ASN A 19 -0.42 -4.99 -5.62
CA ASN A 19 -0.75 -4.44 -6.92
C ASN A 19 -2.23 -4.64 -7.29
N LEU A 20 -2.99 -5.37 -6.47
CA LEU A 20 -4.41 -5.64 -6.71
C LEU A 20 -5.22 -4.33 -6.60
N PRO A 21 -5.82 -3.83 -7.70
CA PRO A 21 -6.55 -2.58 -7.65
C PRO A 21 -7.95 -2.76 -7.07
N HIS A 22 -8.49 -1.68 -6.49
CA HIS A 22 -9.93 -1.52 -6.28
C HIS A 22 -10.67 -1.54 -7.64
N LYS A 23 -12.00 -1.70 -7.61
CA LYS A 23 -12.86 -1.74 -8.80
C LYS A 23 -12.68 -0.55 -9.75
N ASP A 24 -12.29 0.60 -9.21
CA ASP A 24 -12.06 1.84 -9.98
C ASP A 24 -10.61 1.98 -10.48
N GLY A 25 -9.79 0.95 -10.34
CA GLY A 25 -8.38 0.95 -10.76
C GLY A 25 -7.40 1.48 -9.71
N PHE A 26 -7.87 1.96 -8.55
CA PHE A 26 -6.98 2.49 -7.51
C PHE A 26 -6.18 1.39 -6.83
N THR A 27 -4.86 1.43 -7.00
CA THR A 27 -3.94 0.52 -6.30
C THR A 27 -3.74 0.95 -4.83
N PRO A 28 -3.30 0.03 -3.96
CA PRO A 28 -2.90 0.39 -2.60
C PRO A 28 -1.89 1.54 -2.55
N LEU A 29 -0.95 1.58 -3.50
CA LEU A 29 0.04 2.64 -3.62
C LEU A 29 -0.59 3.98 -4.01
N TYR A 30 -1.53 4.00 -4.97
CA TYR A 30 -2.27 5.20 -5.34
C TYR A 30 -2.98 5.81 -4.13
N VAL A 31 -3.73 5.00 -3.36
CA VAL A 31 -4.49 5.46 -2.19
C VAL A 31 -3.54 6.01 -1.11
N ALA A 32 -2.41 5.34 -0.88
CA ALA A 32 -1.41 5.81 0.08
C ALA A 32 -0.81 7.17 -0.33
N CYS A 33 -0.52 7.36 -1.62
CA CYS A 33 -0.06 8.64 -2.16
C CYS A 33 -1.12 9.74 -2.06
N GLN A 34 -2.36 9.44 -2.45
CA GLN A 34 -3.49 10.37 -2.38
C GLN A 34 -3.75 10.86 -0.95
N GLY A 35 -3.64 9.97 0.04
CA GLY A 35 -3.79 10.29 1.46
C GLY A 35 -2.55 10.91 2.13
N GLY A 36 -1.44 11.09 1.40
CA GLY A 36 -0.18 11.59 1.97
C GLY A 36 0.46 10.66 3.01
N HIS A 37 0.17 9.36 2.96
CA HIS A 37 0.61 8.37 3.93
C HIS A 37 2.04 7.90 3.65
N LYS A 38 3.01 8.79 3.82
CA LYS A 38 4.44 8.54 3.50
C LYS A 38 4.98 7.21 4.02
N LEU A 39 4.69 6.84 5.27
CA LEU A 39 5.19 5.58 5.84
C LEU A 39 4.57 4.34 5.18
N ILE A 40 3.32 4.42 4.75
CA ILE A 40 2.66 3.34 4.00
C ILE A 40 3.27 3.24 2.60
N VAL A 41 3.51 4.37 1.93
CA VAL A 41 4.22 4.41 0.64
C VAL A 41 5.58 3.72 0.75
N ASP A 42 6.37 4.06 1.77
CA ASP A 42 7.68 3.43 2.00
C ASP A 42 7.58 1.91 2.22
N ILE A 43 6.56 1.44 2.94
CA ILE A 43 6.33 0.01 3.17
C ILE A 43 5.98 -0.69 1.85
N LEU A 44 5.04 -0.14 1.08
CA LEU A 44 4.59 -0.75 -0.17
C LEU A 44 5.72 -0.84 -1.21
N LEU A 45 6.50 0.24 -1.37
CA LEU A 45 7.64 0.27 -2.30
C LEU A 45 8.73 -0.74 -1.93
N LYS A 46 9.07 -0.85 -0.63
CA LYS A 46 10.06 -1.83 -0.14
C LYS A 46 9.64 -3.27 -0.36
N ASN A 47 8.33 -3.52 -0.51
CA ASN A 47 7.78 -4.85 -0.72
C ASN A 47 7.29 -5.10 -2.16
N GLY A 48 7.74 -4.27 -3.11
CA GLY A 48 7.58 -4.55 -4.54
C GLY A 48 6.26 -4.07 -5.16
N ALA A 49 5.55 -3.13 -4.54
CA ALA A 49 4.45 -2.45 -5.21
C ALA A 49 4.94 -1.73 -6.47
N ASN A 50 4.25 -1.91 -7.59
CA ASN A 50 4.60 -1.32 -8.87
C ASN A 50 4.09 0.12 -8.94
N VAL A 51 5.00 1.05 -9.25
CA VAL A 51 4.72 2.49 -9.33
C VAL A 51 3.98 2.92 -10.60
N ASN A 52 3.86 2.02 -11.60
CA ASN A 52 3.32 2.32 -12.93
C ASN A 52 2.01 1.57 -13.24
N LEU A 53 1.24 1.18 -12.22
CA LEU A 53 -0.07 0.55 -12.35
C LEU A 53 -1.22 1.56 -12.21
#